data_AF-A0AAW1V5N3-F1
#
_entry.id   AF-A0AAW1V5N3-F1
#
_cell.length_a   1.000
_cell.length_b   1.000
_cell.length_c   1.000
_cell.angle_alpha   90.00
_cell.angle_beta   90.00
_cell.angle_gamma   90.00
#
_symmetry.space_group_name_H-M   'P 1'
#
loop_
_entity.id
_entity.type
_entity.pdbx_description
1 polymer ?
#
loop_
_entity_poly.entity_id
_entity_poly.type
_entity_poly.pdbx_seq_one_letter_code
_entity_poly.pdbx_strand_id
1 'polypeptide(L)'
;MANIVLSYLEGCKIDIAKCRGQSYDNAANMLGRHKGMQQKILEHNKYAVFIPCAAHTLNLIGRSAVDCCTIAVNFFSIVQLLYNFFSGSTHRWAVLRELLNRKR
;
A
#
# COMPACT_ATOMS: atom_id res chain seq x y z
N MET A 1 9.59 -1.37 -13.06
CA MET A 1 8.86 -2.44 -12.36
C MET A 1 8.50 -3.61 -13.28
N ALA A 2 7.64 -3.44 -14.29
CA ALA A 2 7.24 -4.55 -15.19
C ALA A 2 8.43 -5.30 -15.80
N ASN A 3 9.42 -4.60 -16.37
CA ASN A 3 10.61 -5.24 -16.95
C ASN A 3 11.40 -6.08 -15.95
N ILE A 4 11.48 -5.65 -14.68
CA ILE A 4 12.17 -6.40 -13.61
C ILE A 4 11.43 -7.73 -13.35
N VAL A 5 10.10 -7.69 -13.32
CA VAL A 5 9.27 -8.88 -13.15
C VAL A 5 9.43 -9.82 -14.34
N LEU A 6 9.42 -9.30 -15.57
CA LEU A 6 9.61 -10.11 -16.77
C LEU A 6 11.00 -10.78 -16.78
N SER A 7 12.08 -10.05 -16.49
CA SER A 7 13.42 -10.62 -16.38
C SER A 7 13.53 -11.66 -15.27
N TYR A 8 12.82 -11.47 -14.17
CA TYR A 8 12.79 -12.42 -13.07
C TYR A 8 12.08 -13.72 -13.48
N LEU A 9 10.91 -13.62 -14.13
CA LEU A 9 10.19 -14.78 -14.66
C LEU A 9 11.03 -15.56 -15.67
N GLU A 10 11.74 -14.87 -16.55
CA GLU A 10 12.68 -15.48 -17.50
C GLU A 10 13.81 -16.22 -16.79
N GLY A 11 14.44 -15.61 -15.76
CA GLY A 11 15.44 -16.26 -14.92
C GLY A 11 14.90 -17.51 -14.20
N CYS A 12 13.62 -17.49 -13.80
CA CYS A 12 12.92 -18.63 -13.22
C CYS A 12 12.42 -19.64 -14.28
N LYS A 13 12.64 -19.40 -15.58
CA LYS A 13 12.13 -20.21 -16.70
C LYS A 13 10.59 -20.33 -16.70
N ILE A 14 9.90 -19.30 -16.22
CA ILE A 14 8.44 -19.19 -16.24
C ILE A 14 8.03 -18.43 -17.50
N ASP A 15 7.34 -19.11 -18.40
CA ASP A 15 6.80 -18.52 -19.62
C ASP A 15 5.59 -17.62 -19.32
N ILE A 16 5.76 -16.31 -19.54
CA ILE A 16 4.71 -15.31 -19.33
C ILE A 16 3.44 -15.60 -20.15
N ALA A 17 3.54 -16.24 -21.32
CA ALA A 17 2.39 -16.58 -22.16
C ALA A 17 1.47 -17.64 -21.52
N LYS A 18 2.01 -18.44 -20.59
CA LYS A 18 1.27 -19.44 -19.81
C LYS A 18 0.66 -18.86 -18.53
N CYS A 19 1.08 -17.68 -18.10
CA CYS A 19 0.45 -17.00 -16.98
C CYS A 19 -1.00 -16.60 -17.31
N ARG A 20 -1.85 -16.56 -16.29
CA ARG A 20 -3.28 -16.22 -16.43
C ARG A 20 -3.76 -15.18 -15.43
N GLY A 21 -2.94 -14.86 -14.44
CA GLY A 21 -3.27 -13.87 -13.43
C GLY A 21 -2.07 -12.97 -13.13
N GLN A 22 -2.39 -11.73 -12.77
CA GLN A 22 -1.44 -10.78 -12.21
C GLN A 22 -2.12 -10.09 -11.02
N SER A 23 -1.45 -10.02 -9.88
CA SER A 23 -2.02 -9.48 -8.64
C SER A 23 -0.99 -8.70 -7.85
N TYR A 24 -1.37 -7.50 -7.45
CA TYR A 24 -0.57 -6.54 -6.67
C TYR A 24 -1.49 -5.41 -6.17
N ASP A 25 -0.92 -4.39 -5.51
CA ASP A 25 -1.71 -3.28 -4.96
C ASP A 25 -2.42 -2.44 -6.04
N ASN A 26 -3.38 -1.62 -5.60
CA ASN A 26 -4.19 -0.77 -6.48
C ASN A 26 -3.57 0.61 -6.72
N ALA A 27 -2.28 0.79 -6.42
CA ALA A 27 -1.63 2.09 -6.63
C ALA A 27 -1.66 2.45 -8.12
N ALA A 28 -1.67 3.75 -8.43
CA ALA A 28 -1.78 4.23 -9.81
C ALA A 28 -0.68 3.67 -10.73
N ASN A 29 0.52 3.45 -10.20
CA ASN A 29 1.65 2.86 -10.94
C ASN A 29 1.44 1.36 -11.26
N MET A 30 0.52 0.69 -10.57
CA MET A 30 0.22 -0.73 -10.70
C MET A 30 -1.06 -0.95 -11.51
N LEU A 31 -2.18 -0.35 -11.07
CA LEU A 31 -3.51 -0.43 -11.71
C LEU A 31 -3.63 0.43 -12.98
N GLY A 32 -2.70 1.36 -13.20
CA GLY A 32 -2.82 2.39 -14.25
C GLY A 32 -3.10 1.81 -15.64
N ARG A 33 -4.21 2.23 -16.25
CA ARG A 33 -4.69 1.73 -17.56
C ARG A 33 -3.75 1.98 -18.74
N HIS A 34 -2.91 3.01 -18.68
CA HIS A 34 -2.05 3.41 -19.82
C HIS A 34 -0.57 3.15 -19.60
N LYS A 35 -0.07 3.32 -18.37
CA LYS A 35 1.36 3.19 -18.05
C LYS A 35 1.63 2.33 -16.82
N GLY A 36 0.56 1.78 -16.22
CA GLY A 36 0.67 0.94 -15.04
C GLY A 36 1.21 -0.44 -15.36
N MET A 37 1.62 -1.15 -14.31
CA MET A 37 2.09 -2.53 -14.42
C MET A 37 1.07 -3.44 -15.11
N GLN A 38 -0.22 -3.27 -14.82
CA GLN A 38 -1.30 -4.05 -15.41
C GLN A 38 -1.26 -3.99 -16.93
N GLN A 39 -1.20 -2.77 -17.47
CA GLN A 39 -1.19 -2.56 -18.90
C GLN A 39 0.07 -3.17 -19.54
N LYS A 40 1.23 -2.97 -18.92
CA LYS A 40 2.51 -3.51 -19.44
C LYS A 40 2.55 -5.03 -19.47
N ILE A 41 1.96 -5.71 -18.49
CA ILE A 41 1.87 -7.18 -18.51
C ILE A 41 0.83 -7.64 -19.54
N LEU A 42 -0.29 -6.93 -19.70
CA LEU A 42 -1.28 -7.23 -20.75
C LEU A 42 -0.72 -7.10 -22.16
N GLU A 43 0.22 -6.18 -22.40
CA GLU A 43 0.95 -6.05 -23.67
C GLU A 43 1.76 -7.32 -24.01
N HIS A 44 2.26 -8.04 -23.01
CA HIS A 44 3.00 -9.30 -23.20
C HIS A 44 2.07 -10.52 -23.20
N ASN A 45 0.99 -10.48 -22.42
CA ASN A 45 0.00 -11.55 -22.34
C ASN A 45 -1.39 -10.98 -22.01
N LYS A 46 -2.22 -10.84 -23.03
CA LYS A 46 -3.61 -10.36 -22.91
C LYS A 46 -4.52 -11.23 -22.04
N TYR A 47 -4.10 -12.46 -21.71
CA TYR A 47 -4.86 -13.39 -20.87
C TYR A 47 -4.42 -13.36 -19.40
N ALA A 48 -3.43 -12.54 -19.03
CA ALA A 48 -3.05 -12.33 -17.64
C ALA A 48 -4.02 -11.36 -16.95
N VAL A 49 -5.13 -11.88 -16.44
CA VAL A 49 -6.18 -11.08 -15.80
C VAL A 49 -5.65 -10.40 -14.54
N PHE A 50 -5.91 -9.10 -14.42
CA PHE A 50 -5.56 -8.37 -13.21
C PHE A 50 -6.55 -8.60 -12.08
N ILE A 51 -6.02 -8.98 -10.91
CA ILE A 51 -6.77 -9.22 -9.68
C ILE A 51 -6.19 -8.31 -8.59
N PRO A 52 -6.93 -7.29 -8.11
CA PRO A 52 -6.53 -6.47 -6.97
C PRO A 52 -6.06 -7.31 -5.78
N CYS A 53 -5.02 -6.83 -5.08
CA CYS A 53 -4.61 -7.45 -3.84
C CYS A 53 -5.75 -7.41 -2.80
N ALA A 54 -6.17 -8.58 -2.31
CA ALA A 54 -7.25 -8.70 -1.33
C ALA A 54 -6.92 -7.97 -0.02
N ALA A 55 -5.69 -8.08 0.47
CA ALA A 55 -5.26 -7.40 1.70
C ALA A 55 -5.32 -5.88 1.56
N HIS A 56 -4.86 -5.34 0.43
CA HIS A 56 -4.93 -3.91 0.16
C HIS A 56 -6.38 -3.44 0.00
N THR A 57 -7.21 -4.21 -0.70
CA THR A 57 -8.64 -3.93 -0.88
C THR A 57 -9.38 -3.94 0.46
N LEU A 58 -9.11 -4.91 1.33
CA LEU A 58 -9.69 -4.99 2.67
C LEU A 58 -9.28 -3.80 3.53
N ASN A 59 -8.00 -3.40 3.48
CA ASN A 59 -7.53 -2.21 4.19
C ASN A 59 -8.21 -0.93 3.70
N LEU A 60 -8.46 -0.82 2.39
CA LEU A 60 -9.19 0.32 1.82
C LEU A 60 -10.64 0.35 2.30
N ILE A 61 -11.33 -0.80 2.30
CA ILE A 61 -12.70 -0.93 2.81
C ILE A 61 -12.75 -0.55 4.29
N GLY A 62 -11.82 -1.07 5.10
CA GLY A 62 -11.74 -0.75 6.52
C GLY A 62 -11.52 0.74 6.77
N ARG A 63 -10.62 1.37 6.00
CA ARG A 63 -10.43 2.82 6.06
C ARG A 63 -11.71 3.58 5.71
N SER A 64 -12.35 3.26 4.59
CA SER A 64 -13.59 3.91 4.18
C SER A 64 -14.73 3.73 5.19
N ALA A 65 -14.79 2.57 5.85
CA ALA A 65 -15.75 2.32 6.92
C ALA A 65 -15.47 3.16 8.19
N VAL A 66 -14.20 3.44 8.50
CA VAL A 66 -13.86 4.36 9.59
C VAL A 66 -14.13 5.82 9.19
N ASP A 67 -13.86 6.18 7.93
CA ASP A 67 -14.02 7.54 7.42
C ASP A 67 -15.48 8.02 7.44
N CYS A 68 -16.47 7.11 7.45
CA CYS A 68 -17.87 7.49 7.61
C CYS A 68 -18.25 7.84 9.07
N CYS A 69 -17.40 7.50 10.04
CA CYS A 69 -17.63 7.77 11.46
C CYS A 69 -16.81 8.98 11.91
N THR A 70 -17.43 10.16 11.93
CA THR A 70 -16.75 11.42 12.30
C THR A 70 -16.10 11.37 13.68
N ILE A 71 -16.69 10.67 14.65
CA ILE A 71 -16.11 10.49 16.00
C ILE A 71 -14.77 9.74 15.91
N ALA A 72 -14.73 8.64 15.15
CA ALA A 72 -13.52 7.87 14.96
C ALA A 72 -12.46 8.66 14.19
N VAL A 73 -12.87 9.35 13.10
CA VAL A 73 -11.98 10.23 12.33
C VAL A 73 -11.36 11.30 13.23
N ASN A 74 -12.15 11.97 14.07
CA ASN A 74 -11.66 13.00 14.99
C ASN A 74 -10.68 12.43 16.02
N PHE A 75 -11.01 11.28 16.62
CA PHE A 75 -10.14 10.60 17.57
C PHE A 75 -8.77 10.29 16.95
N PHE A 76 -8.74 9.61 15.81
CA PHE A 76 -7.49 9.26 15.14
C PHE A 76 -6.74 10.49 14.61
N SER A 77 -7.45 11.55 14.20
CA SER A 77 -6.82 12.82 13.80
C SER A 77 -6.07 13.48 14.95
N ILE A 78 -6.66 13.51 16.15
CA ILE A 78 -6.00 14.06 17.35
C ILE A 78 -4.74 13.26 17.69
N VAL A 79 -4.84 11.92 17.68
CA VAL A 79 -3.68 11.04 17.93
C VAL A 79 -2.56 11.29 16.91
N GLN A 80 -2.90 11.41 15.63
CA GLN A 80 -1.94 11.70 14.57
C GLN A 80 -1.30 13.09 14.74
N LEU A 81 -2.06 14.11 15.13
CA LEU A 81 -1.55 15.46 15.40
C LEU A 81 -0.54 15.45 16.55
N LEU A 82 -0.85 14.75 17.64
CA LEU A 82 0.07 14.59 18.77
C LEU A 82 1.35 13.88 18.31
N TYR A 83 1.23 12.77 17.59
CA TYR A 83 2.38 12.05 17.06
C TYR A 83 3.25 12.95 16.16
N ASN A 84 2.66 13.66 15.20
CA ASN A 84 3.37 14.56 14.29
C ASN A 84 4.08 15.69 15.05
N PHE A 85 3.43 16.27 16.07
CA PHE A 85 4.04 17.28 16.92
C PHE A 85 5.29 16.72 17.62
N PHE A 86 5.18 15.60 18.33
CA PHE A 86 6.32 15.06 19.08
C PHE A 86 7.43 14.50 18.19
N SER A 87 7.08 13.72 17.16
CA SER A 87 8.06 13.10 16.25
C SER A 87 8.82 14.11 15.39
N GLY A 88 8.26 15.30 15.15
CA GLY A 88 8.94 16.39 14.42
C GLY A 88 10.13 17.04 15.16
N SER A 89 10.42 16.67 16.41
CA SER A 89 11.57 17.18 17.16
C SER A 89 12.13 16.11 18.09
N THR A 90 13.42 15.81 17.96
CA THR A 90 14.12 14.86 18.84
C THR A 90 14.02 15.25 20.32
N HIS A 91 14.04 16.55 20.63
CA HIS A 91 13.83 17.06 21.99
C HIS A 91 12.40 16.79 22.49
N ARG A 92 11.36 17.15 21.72
CA ARG A 92 9.96 16.89 22.12
C ARG A 92 9.71 15.40 22.29
N TRP A 93 10.25 14.57 21.38
CA TRP A 93 10.17 13.12 21.47
C TRP A 93 10.84 12.57 22.72
N ALA A 94 12.00 13.10 23.12
CA ALA A 94 12.68 12.71 24.36
C ALA A 94 11.82 13.02 25.59
N VAL A 95 11.26 14.22 25.67
CA VAL A 95 10.33 14.62 26.76
C VAL A 95 9.12 13.70 26.82
N LEU A 96 8.49 13.40 25.68
CA LEU A 96 7.35 12.48 25.63
C LEU A 96 7.72 11.11 26.19
N ARG A 97 8.84 10.53 25.75
CA ARG A 97 9.30 9.21 26.22
C ARG A 97 9.63 9.21 27.71
N GLU A 98 10.25 10.26 28.22
CA GLU A 98 10.53 10.39 29.64
C GLU A 98 9.23 10.40 30.47
N LEU A 99 8.25 11.20 30.06
CA LEU A 99 6.96 11.30 30.76
C LEU A 99 6.15 9.98 30.71
N LEU A 100 6.16 9.28 29.58
CA LEU A 100 5.50 7.98 29.45
C LEU A 100 6.17 6.90 30.30
N ASN A 101 7.50 6.93 30.42
CA ASN A 101 8.25 5.98 31.25
C ASN A 101 8.11 6.25 32.75
N ARG A 102 7.81 7.49 33.17
CA ARG A 102 7.57 7.84 34.58
C ARG A 102 6.20 7.40 35.12
N LYS A 103 5.24 7.09 34.24
CA LYS A 103 3.88 6.69 34.62
C LYS A 103 3.68 5.16 34.64
N ARG A 104 4.75 4.39 34.57
CA ARG A 104 4.74 2.93 34.65
C ARG A 104 5.31 2.45 35.97
#